data_AF-A0A7W5B331-F1
#
_entry.id   AF-A0A7W5B331-F1
#
_cell.length_a   1.000
_cell.length_b   1.000
_cell.length_c   1.000
_cell.angle_alpha   90.00
_cell.angle_beta   90.00
_cell.angle_gamma   90.00
#
_symmetry.space_group_name_H-M   'P 1'
#
loop_
_entity.id
_entity.type
_entity.pdbx_description
1 polymer ?
#
loop_
_entity_poly.entity_id
_entity_poly.type
_entity_poly.pdbx_seq_one_letter_code
_entity_poly.pdbx_strand_id
1 'polypeptide(L)'
;MVLKAEEQIQLTRAFVRKAMEADSSGHDWWHIERVTRSAKLLAELEGADPFTCEMAALLHDIADEKLNPSKEEGLKRVVDWLSEIGVSSEASEHILLIISTMSYSGGGGAPMETLEGCVVQDADRLDAIGAIASARTFAYSGWKGQAMYDPDIRPRASFTKEQYRNEKSTAINHFFEKLLKLKSLMNTDAAKSLSEQRHAWMERFVSDFDAEWELGNPNYLEESAYKERMGNRIHIVFNDSAAHSLRQVIKDERVVSLCDNQTIGPLQSTHNPASLKIREYWMDAHLLGGRHDHMRERLLLDAIAWRSWPQRLGGSEVVVWAGDSVFEQINLRRLMEEIPDSAAVSVVRTTKLYEQRTMGAIRYAHTGEMSPDHLRELRAEAKPLTQAMRNRYAKEWKQLVTADGMLRIWTGEELRTVPVDHWDEAILETIEQVRRPGAKFVPVSQVAGRMFSHQEQRIDERFIYYRIQALIDQGKLVVEEEKASILEQQVRLAVEMANTKEQAIADVKQWAAESLPALERLLNQLEDLEARETSAIGQLNPLLAEFQHHIGESGNGLFNTLVDEYIEGQQAQFERRKRLAAIVSSFVQTGEDQSTRE
;
A
#
# COMPACT_ATOMS: atom_id res chain seq x y z
N MET A 1 -17.41 -60.22 -8.11
CA MET A 1 -18.32 -59.08 -7.85
C MET A 1 -17.70 -57.87 -8.50
N VAL A 2 -18.42 -57.18 -9.39
CA VAL A 2 -17.94 -55.90 -9.92
C VAL A 2 -18.10 -54.87 -8.80
N LEU A 3 -17.00 -54.26 -8.37
CA LEU A 3 -17.01 -53.21 -7.34
C LEU A 3 -17.78 -52.00 -7.87
N LYS A 4 -18.40 -51.22 -6.96
CA LYS A 4 -19.01 -49.94 -7.37
C LYS A 4 -17.92 -48.91 -7.67
N ALA A 5 -18.22 -47.93 -8.53
CA ALA A 5 -17.31 -46.86 -8.91
C ALA A 5 -16.66 -46.16 -7.70
N GLU A 6 -17.45 -45.83 -6.67
CA GLU A 6 -16.94 -45.22 -5.43
C GLU A 6 -15.96 -46.15 -4.69
N GLU A 7 -16.22 -47.45 -4.63
CA GLU A 7 -15.33 -48.42 -3.97
C GLU A 7 -14.00 -48.54 -4.74
N GLN A 8 -14.03 -48.51 -6.07
CA GLN A 8 -12.85 -48.51 -6.92
C GLN A 8 -11.98 -47.26 -6.72
N ILE A 9 -12.62 -46.08 -6.60
CA ILE A 9 -11.94 -44.82 -6.29
C ILE A 9 -11.28 -44.89 -4.91
N GLN A 10 -11.98 -45.37 -3.88
CA GLN A 10 -11.41 -45.47 -2.52
C GLN A 10 -10.24 -46.45 -2.43
N LEU A 11 -10.32 -47.61 -3.12
CA LEU A 11 -9.19 -48.54 -3.21
C LEU A 11 -8.00 -47.90 -3.91
N THR A 12 -8.23 -47.22 -5.02
CA THR A 12 -7.18 -46.54 -5.79
C THR A 12 -6.54 -45.43 -4.96
N ARG A 13 -7.34 -44.67 -4.20
CA ARG A 13 -6.88 -43.66 -3.25
C ARG A 13 -5.92 -44.26 -2.22
N ALA A 14 -6.27 -45.40 -1.63
CA ALA A 14 -5.41 -46.10 -0.66
C ALA A 14 -4.10 -46.61 -1.31
N PHE A 15 -4.19 -47.15 -2.53
CA PHE A 15 -3.04 -47.61 -3.31
C PHE A 15 -2.05 -46.48 -3.60
N VAL A 16 -2.53 -45.35 -4.12
CA VAL A 16 -1.69 -44.19 -4.44
C VAL A 16 -1.08 -43.58 -3.19
N ARG A 17 -1.86 -43.44 -2.10
CA ARG A 17 -1.34 -42.93 -0.83
C ARG A 17 -0.16 -43.73 -0.31
N LYS A 18 -0.27 -45.05 -0.34
CA LYS A 18 0.82 -45.95 0.05
C LYS A 18 2.04 -45.83 -0.86
N ALA A 19 1.83 -45.61 -2.16
CA ALA A 19 2.92 -45.42 -3.12
C ALA A 19 3.66 -44.09 -2.93
N MET A 20 2.99 -43.05 -2.42
CA MET A 20 3.54 -41.69 -2.29
C MET A 20 4.00 -41.33 -0.86
N GLU A 21 3.83 -42.22 0.12
CA GLU A 21 4.17 -41.98 1.55
C GLU A 21 5.63 -41.59 1.81
N ALA A 22 6.55 -41.87 0.88
CA ALA A 22 7.97 -41.56 0.99
C ALA A 22 8.44 -40.34 0.17
N ASP A 23 7.57 -39.69 -0.61
CA ASP A 23 7.96 -38.55 -1.44
C ASP A 23 7.88 -37.23 -0.66
N SER A 24 9.01 -36.50 -0.60
CA SER A 24 9.15 -35.19 0.05
C SER A 24 9.42 -34.05 -0.95
N SER A 25 9.35 -34.32 -2.25
CA SER A 25 9.71 -33.37 -3.32
C SER A 25 8.61 -32.35 -3.69
N GLY A 26 7.46 -32.38 -3.00
CA GLY A 26 6.30 -31.52 -3.30
C GLY A 26 5.29 -32.14 -4.28
N HIS A 27 5.51 -33.38 -4.72
CA HIS A 27 4.52 -34.24 -5.39
C HIS A 27 3.96 -35.26 -4.39
N ASP A 28 3.67 -34.78 -3.18
CA ASP A 28 3.21 -35.63 -2.10
C ASP A 28 1.75 -36.06 -2.31
N TRP A 29 1.28 -36.93 -1.41
CA TRP A 29 -0.12 -37.35 -1.36
C TRP A 29 -1.11 -36.17 -1.47
N TRP A 30 -0.77 -35.03 -0.85
CA TRP A 30 -1.64 -33.86 -0.81
C TRP A 30 -1.76 -33.15 -2.15
N HIS A 31 -0.71 -33.16 -2.99
CA HIS A 31 -0.81 -32.71 -4.37
C HIS A 31 -1.85 -33.54 -5.13
N ILE A 32 -1.74 -34.87 -5.10
CA ILE A 32 -2.69 -35.76 -5.78
C ILE A 32 -4.12 -35.55 -5.26
N GLU A 33 -4.29 -35.47 -3.94
CA GLU A 33 -5.61 -35.26 -3.34
C GLU A 33 -6.27 -33.95 -3.79
N ARG A 34 -5.51 -32.85 -3.90
CA ARG A 34 -6.03 -31.57 -4.40
C ARG A 34 -6.35 -31.62 -5.89
N VAL A 35 -5.50 -32.26 -6.70
CA VAL A 35 -5.72 -32.42 -8.14
C VAL A 35 -6.96 -33.28 -8.38
N THR A 36 -7.11 -34.44 -7.73
CA THR A 36 -8.31 -35.30 -7.85
C THR A 36 -9.58 -34.56 -7.43
N ARG A 37 -9.56 -33.83 -6.31
CA ARG A 37 -10.73 -33.03 -5.88
C ARG A 37 -11.09 -31.95 -6.89
N SER A 38 -10.08 -31.29 -7.45
CA SER A 38 -10.29 -30.24 -8.46
C SER A 38 -10.81 -30.84 -9.77
N ALA A 39 -10.27 -31.98 -10.22
CA ALA A 39 -10.72 -32.71 -11.39
C ALA A 39 -12.18 -33.17 -11.26
N LYS A 40 -12.59 -33.67 -10.09
CA LYS A 40 -13.99 -34.03 -9.80
C LYS A 40 -14.92 -32.83 -9.98
N LEU A 41 -14.60 -31.71 -9.32
CA LEU A 41 -15.43 -30.50 -9.36
C LEU A 41 -15.50 -29.91 -10.77
N LEU A 42 -14.38 -29.89 -11.49
CA LEU A 42 -14.33 -29.43 -12.88
C LEU A 42 -15.13 -30.36 -13.80
N ALA A 43 -15.07 -31.68 -13.60
CA ALA A 43 -15.87 -32.64 -14.37
C ALA A 43 -17.37 -32.37 -14.19
N GLU A 44 -17.83 -32.14 -12.96
CA GLU A 44 -19.23 -31.81 -12.66
C GLU A 44 -19.69 -30.49 -13.32
N LEU A 45 -18.81 -29.48 -13.38
CA LEU A 45 -19.13 -28.18 -14.00
C LEU A 45 -19.12 -28.22 -15.53
N GLU A 46 -18.20 -28.98 -16.12
CA GLU A 46 -17.99 -29.05 -17.57
C GLU A 46 -18.81 -30.18 -18.22
N GLY A 47 -19.44 -31.05 -17.42
CA GLY A 47 -20.21 -32.20 -17.89
C GLY A 47 -19.36 -33.38 -18.37
N ALA A 48 -18.13 -33.50 -17.89
CA ALA A 48 -17.25 -34.65 -18.14
C ALA A 48 -17.59 -35.82 -17.21
N ASP A 49 -17.17 -37.04 -17.54
CA ASP A 49 -17.34 -38.19 -16.65
C ASP A 49 -16.48 -38.06 -15.37
N PRO A 50 -17.10 -37.90 -14.17
CA PRO A 50 -16.35 -37.72 -12.94
C PRO A 50 -15.53 -38.95 -12.57
N PHE A 51 -15.99 -40.16 -12.89
CA PHE A 51 -15.28 -41.39 -12.55
C PHE A 51 -13.94 -41.47 -13.28
N THR A 52 -13.95 -41.29 -14.61
CA THR A 52 -12.73 -41.27 -15.43
C THR A 52 -11.78 -40.16 -14.98
N CYS A 53 -12.30 -38.94 -14.72
CA CYS A 53 -11.48 -37.81 -14.25
C CYS A 53 -10.81 -38.08 -12.90
N GLU A 54 -11.56 -38.60 -11.91
CA GLU A 54 -11.03 -38.89 -10.58
C GLU A 54 -9.96 -40.00 -10.64
N MET A 55 -10.23 -41.07 -11.38
CA MET A 55 -9.29 -42.20 -11.54
C MET A 55 -8.01 -41.77 -12.25
N ALA A 56 -8.12 -41.04 -13.36
CA ALA A 56 -6.97 -40.52 -14.10
C ALA A 56 -6.14 -39.55 -13.24
N ALA A 57 -6.80 -38.63 -12.52
CA ALA A 57 -6.14 -37.70 -11.61
C ALA A 57 -5.43 -38.41 -10.44
N LEU A 58 -5.98 -39.49 -9.88
CA LEU A 58 -5.32 -40.27 -8.83
C LEU A 58 -4.04 -40.96 -9.34
N LEU A 59 -4.05 -41.42 -10.59
CA LEU A 59 -3.02 -42.29 -11.14
C LEU A 59 -1.97 -41.57 -12.00
N HIS A 60 -2.17 -40.30 -12.36
CA HIS A 60 -1.31 -39.61 -13.34
C HIS A 60 0.18 -39.57 -12.97
N ASP A 61 0.50 -39.38 -11.71
CA ASP A 61 1.90 -39.30 -11.21
C ASP A 61 2.49 -40.68 -10.86
N ILE A 62 1.66 -41.73 -10.76
CA ILE A 62 2.16 -43.11 -10.53
C ILE A 62 2.98 -43.60 -11.71
N ALA A 63 2.76 -43.09 -12.93
CA ALA A 63 3.50 -43.47 -14.11
C ALA A 63 4.79 -42.65 -14.35
N ASP A 64 5.12 -41.69 -13.48
CA ASP A 64 6.33 -40.85 -13.62
C ASP A 64 7.62 -41.67 -13.41
N GLU A 65 8.68 -41.33 -14.15
CA GLU A 65 10.02 -41.94 -14.10
C GLU A 65 10.71 -41.73 -12.74
N LYS A 66 10.18 -40.83 -11.90
CA LYS A 66 10.67 -40.64 -10.53
C LYS A 66 10.32 -41.82 -9.62
N LEU A 67 9.19 -42.50 -9.89
CA LEU A 67 8.68 -43.60 -9.08
C LEU A 67 8.93 -44.96 -9.72
N ASN A 68 9.31 -45.00 -11.00
CA ASN A 68 9.49 -46.22 -11.76
C ASN A 68 10.74 -46.14 -12.65
N PRO A 69 11.41 -47.28 -12.93
CA PRO A 69 12.59 -47.31 -13.79
C PRO A 69 12.36 -46.77 -15.21
N SER A 70 11.14 -46.84 -15.72
CA SER A 70 10.73 -46.26 -17.00
C SER A 70 9.25 -45.89 -17.01
N LYS A 71 8.86 -44.98 -17.93
CA LYS A 71 7.44 -44.62 -18.15
C LYS A 71 6.59 -45.81 -18.60
N GLU A 72 7.18 -46.75 -19.34
CA GLU A 72 6.52 -47.98 -19.81
C GLU A 72 6.18 -48.92 -18.64
N GLU A 73 7.11 -49.10 -17.70
CA GLU A 73 6.87 -49.87 -16.49
C GLU A 73 5.85 -49.21 -15.56
N GLY A 74 5.88 -47.87 -15.46
CA GLY A 74 4.88 -47.10 -14.72
C GLY A 74 3.47 -47.28 -15.29
N LEU A 75 3.30 -47.18 -16.61
CA LEU A 75 2.02 -47.41 -17.28
C LEU A 75 1.53 -48.86 -17.08
N LYS A 76 2.42 -49.85 -17.16
CA LYS A 76 2.07 -51.26 -16.90
C LYS A 76 1.53 -51.46 -15.49
N ARG A 77 2.15 -50.84 -14.48
CA ARG A 77 1.68 -50.89 -13.09
C ARG A 77 0.27 -50.32 -12.93
N VAL A 78 -0.06 -49.26 -13.68
CA VAL A 78 -1.42 -48.69 -13.71
C VAL A 78 -2.41 -49.67 -14.36
N VAL A 79 -2.04 -50.29 -15.49
CA VAL A 79 -2.87 -51.32 -16.17
C VAL A 79 -3.18 -52.48 -15.24
N ASP A 80 -2.15 -53.04 -14.59
CA ASP A 80 -2.28 -54.18 -13.69
C ASP A 80 -3.23 -53.84 -12.52
N TRP A 81 -3.11 -52.63 -11.95
CA TRP A 81 -3.98 -52.14 -10.87
C TRP A 81 -5.44 -51.97 -11.32
N LEU A 82 -5.68 -51.34 -12.48
CA LEU A 82 -7.04 -51.13 -13.02
C LEU A 82 -7.73 -52.48 -13.29
N SER A 83 -6.98 -53.47 -13.78
CA SER A 83 -7.49 -54.83 -13.97
C SER A 83 -7.78 -55.54 -12.65
N GLU A 84 -6.94 -55.36 -11.62
CA GLU A 84 -7.10 -55.98 -10.29
C GLU A 84 -8.41 -55.54 -9.61
N ILE A 85 -8.74 -54.25 -9.69
CA ILE A 85 -9.96 -53.68 -9.07
C ILE A 85 -11.20 -53.79 -9.98
N GLY A 86 -11.07 -54.41 -11.15
CA GLY A 86 -12.18 -54.70 -12.06
C GLY A 86 -12.76 -53.48 -12.79
N VAL A 87 -11.93 -52.51 -13.18
CA VAL A 87 -12.35 -51.42 -14.09
C VAL A 87 -12.62 -52.01 -15.48
N SER A 88 -13.65 -51.51 -16.18
CA SER A 88 -13.96 -51.96 -17.54
C SER A 88 -12.83 -51.63 -18.50
N SER A 89 -12.66 -52.45 -19.55
CA SER A 89 -11.61 -52.22 -20.55
C SER A 89 -11.73 -50.86 -21.22
N GLU A 90 -12.96 -50.42 -21.54
CA GLU A 90 -13.23 -49.10 -22.13
C GLU A 90 -12.80 -47.94 -21.22
N ALA A 91 -13.16 -47.97 -19.94
CA ALA A 91 -12.74 -46.94 -18.99
C ALA A 91 -11.23 -46.98 -18.73
N SER A 92 -10.64 -48.18 -18.67
CA SER A 92 -9.20 -48.36 -18.49
C SER A 92 -8.41 -47.76 -19.65
N GLU A 93 -8.81 -48.04 -20.90
CA GLU A 93 -8.20 -47.47 -22.11
C GLU A 93 -8.29 -45.93 -22.11
N HIS A 94 -9.45 -45.38 -21.72
CA HIS A 94 -9.64 -43.93 -21.64
C HIS A 94 -8.76 -43.29 -20.55
N ILE A 95 -8.68 -43.88 -19.35
CA ILE A 95 -7.82 -43.42 -18.27
C ILE A 95 -6.35 -43.43 -18.70
N LEU A 96 -5.89 -44.51 -19.34
CA LEU A 96 -4.51 -44.64 -19.81
C LEU A 96 -4.16 -43.62 -20.90
N LEU A 97 -5.09 -43.33 -21.80
CA LEU A 97 -4.95 -42.28 -22.81
C LEU A 97 -4.67 -40.92 -22.15
N ILE A 98 -5.45 -40.56 -21.15
CA ILE A 98 -5.27 -39.30 -20.40
C ILE A 98 -3.89 -39.27 -19.73
N ILE A 99 -3.54 -40.31 -18.96
CA ILE A 99 -2.26 -40.37 -18.22
C ILE A 99 -1.06 -40.25 -19.18
N SER A 100 -1.13 -40.91 -20.35
CA SER A 100 -0.03 -40.89 -21.32
C SER A 100 0.27 -39.49 -21.87
N THR A 101 -0.74 -38.62 -21.93
CA THR A 101 -0.73 -37.28 -22.55
C THR A 101 -0.61 -36.12 -21.53
N MET A 102 -0.59 -36.41 -20.22
CA MET A 102 -0.44 -35.41 -19.15
C MET A 102 0.94 -34.74 -19.09
N SER A 103 2.01 -35.41 -19.55
CA SER A 103 3.40 -34.95 -19.31
C SER A 103 3.74 -33.67 -20.09
N TYR A 104 3.90 -32.53 -19.39
CA TYR A 104 4.35 -31.25 -19.98
C TYR A 104 5.80 -31.36 -20.50
N SER A 105 5.90 -31.73 -21.77
CA SER A 105 7.14 -32.00 -22.49
C SER A 105 7.66 -30.81 -23.29
N GLY A 106 7.63 -29.59 -22.75
CA GLY A 106 8.18 -28.42 -23.47
C GLY A 106 7.44 -28.07 -24.78
N GLY A 107 6.12 -28.22 -24.81
CA GLY A 107 5.28 -27.73 -25.92
C GLY A 107 5.18 -28.60 -27.17
N GLY A 108 5.77 -29.81 -27.17
CA GLY A 108 5.75 -30.73 -28.33
C GLY A 108 4.79 -31.92 -28.24
N GLY A 109 3.85 -31.94 -27.29
CA GLY A 109 2.86 -33.02 -27.16
C GLY A 109 1.65 -32.81 -28.07
N ALA A 110 1.00 -33.90 -28.50
CA ALA A 110 -0.30 -33.82 -29.16
C ALA A 110 -1.32 -33.13 -28.22
N PRO A 111 -2.20 -32.25 -28.74
CA PRO A 111 -3.22 -31.61 -27.93
C PRO A 111 -4.15 -32.67 -27.32
N MET A 112 -4.60 -32.44 -26.10
CA MET A 112 -5.60 -33.30 -25.47
C MET A 112 -6.94 -33.12 -26.17
N GLU A 113 -7.54 -34.21 -26.64
CA GLU A 113 -8.78 -34.17 -27.43
C GLU A 113 -10.02 -34.54 -26.61
N THR A 114 -9.87 -35.28 -25.51
CA THR A 114 -11.01 -35.69 -24.67
C THR A 114 -11.33 -34.62 -23.63
N LEU A 115 -12.63 -34.49 -23.31
CA LEU A 115 -13.09 -33.52 -22.31
C LEU A 115 -12.55 -33.89 -20.92
N GLU A 116 -12.60 -35.18 -20.56
CA GLU A 116 -12.06 -35.71 -19.32
C GLU A 116 -10.56 -35.45 -19.20
N GLY A 117 -9.81 -35.65 -20.30
CA GLY A 117 -8.40 -35.34 -20.34
C GLY A 117 -8.11 -33.86 -20.16
N CYS A 118 -8.90 -32.98 -20.80
CA CYS A 118 -8.82 -31.53 -20.62
C CYS A 118 -9.04 -31.13 -19.16
N VAL A 119 -10.05 -31.71 -18.51
CA VAL A 119 -10.38 -31.49 -17.09
C VAL A 119 -9.23 -31.91 -16.17
N VAL A 120 -8.66 -33.10 -16.37
CA VAL A 120 -7.56 -33.61 -15.53
C VAL A 120 -6.29 -32.77 -15.74
N GLN A 121 -6.00 -32.39 -16.99
CA GLN A 121 -4.85 -31.55 -17.32
C GLN A 121 -4.98 -30.15 -16.70
N ASP A 122 -6.18 -29.58 -16.71
CA ASP A 122 -6.45 -28.29 -16.09
C ASP A 122 -6.38 -28.37 -14.57
N ALA A 123 -6.89 -29.43 -13.96
CA ALA A 123 -6.80 -29.64 -12.52
C ALA A 123 -5.33 -29.68 -12.03
N ASP A 124 -4.45 -30.39 -12.75
CA ASP A 124 -3.02 -30.43 -12.44
C ASP A 124 -2.34 -29.06 -12.64
N ARG A 125 -2.59 -28.41 -13.78
CA ARG A 125 -2.06 -27.06 -14.07
C ARG A 125 -2.53 -26.02 -13.07
N LEU A 126 -3.77 -26.10 -12.59
CA LEU A 126 -4.28 -25.23 -11.56
C LEU A 126 -3.50 -25.39 -10.25
N ASP A 127 -3.14 -26.61 -9.84
CA ASP A 127 -2.31 -26.84 -8.65
C ASP A 127 -0.85 -26.42 -8.85
N ALA A 128 -0.42 -26.21 -10.09
CA ALA A 128 0.87 -25.63 -10.45
C ALA A 128 0.87 -24.09 -10.49
N ILE A 129 -0.23 -23.41 -10.14
CA ILE A 129 -0.29 -21.94 -10.01
C ILE A 129 -0.93 -21.48 -8.69
N GLY A 130 -0.68 -20.23 -8.30
CA GLY A 130 -1.20 -19.63 -7.07
C GLY A 130 -0.29 -19.83 -5.85
N ALA A 131 -0.85 -19.61 -4.65
CA ALA A 131 -0.10 -19.58 -3.40
C ALA A 131 0.60 -20.91 -3.07
N ILE A 132 -0.10 -22.05 -3.22
CA ILE A 132 0.46 -23.37 -2.95
C ILE A 132 1.62 -23.68 -3.91
N ALA A 133 1.43 -23.41 -5.20
CA ALA A 133 2.47 -23.61 -6.20
C ALA A 133 3.71 -22.74 -5.93
N SER A 134 3.49 -21.52 -5.44
CA SER A 134 4.57 -20.61 -5.04
C SER A 134 5.37 -21.19 -3.87
N ALA A 135 4.70 -21.63 -2.80
CA ALA A 135 5.35 -22.29 -1.67
C ALA A 135 6.13 -23.55 -2.10
N ARG A 136 5.53 -24.38 -2.97
CA ARG A 136 6.16 -25.58 -3.52
C ARG A 136 7.39 -25.25 -4.36
N THR A 137 7.35 -24.17 -5.15
CA THR A 137 8.49 -23.73 -5.97
C THR A 137 9.69 -23.38 -5.09
N PHE A 138 9.49 -22.66 -3.99
CA PHE A 138 10.58 -22.34 -3.05
C PHE A 138 11.05 -23.56 -2.26
N ALA A 139 10.13 -24.41 -1.79
CA ALA A 139 10.50 -25.64 -1.08
C ALA A 139 11.34 -26.58 -1.95
N TYR A 140 10.93 -26.80 -3.21
CA TYR A 140 11.68 -27.61 -4.18
C TYR A 140 13.03 -26.99 -4.51
N SER A 141 13.08 -25.66 -4.72
CA SER A 141 14.34 -24.94 -4.97
C SER A 141 15.31 -25.11 -3.80
N GLY A 142 14.81 -24.99 -2.56
CA GLY A 142 15.60 -25.25 -1.35
C GLY A 142 16.12 -26.69 -1.27
N TRP A 143 15.28 -27.69 -1.55
CA TRP A 143 15.69 -29.09 -1.60
C TRP A 143 16.74 -29.37 -2.68
N LYS A 144 16.64 -28.71 -3.85
CA LYS A 144 17.64 -28.79 -4.93
C LYS A 144 18.92 -27.99 -4.66
N GLY A 145 18.96 -27.16 -3.61
CA GLY A 145 20.07 -26.24 -3.35
C GLY A 145 20.15 -25.08 -4.36
N GLN A 146 19.02 -24.73 -4.98
CA GLN A 146 18.90 -23.62 -5.92
C GLN A 146 18.56 -22.32 -5.18
N ALA A 147 19.16 -21.21 -5.59
CA ALA A 147 18.90 -19.91 -4.99
C ALA A 147 17.44 -19.45 -5.22
N MET A 148 16.89 -18.73 -4.23
CA MET A 148 15.57 -18.12 -4.34
C MET A 148 15.53 -17.12 -5.51
N TYR A 149 16.51 -16.23 -5.54
CA TYR A 149 16.71 -15.23 -6.58
C TYR A 149 18.20 -14.89 -6.67
N ASP A 150 18.62 -14.48 -7.85
CA ASP A 150 19.98 -14.06 -8.18
C ASP A 150 19.84 -13.04 -9.32
N PRO A 151 20.23 -11.77 -9.13
CA PRO A 151 20.09 -10.72 -10.14
C PRO A 151 20.94 -10.99 -11.40
N ASP A 152 22.05 -11.72 -11.26
CA ASP A 152 22.95 -12.07 -12.37
C ASP A 152 22.39 -13.21 -13.24
N ILE A 153 21.44 -13.99 -12.72
CA ILE A 153 20.81 -15.11 -13.42
C ILE A 153 19.46 -14.67 -13.99
N ARG A 154 19.35 -14.60 -15.32
CA ARG A 154 18.17 -14.09 -16.01
C ARG A 154 17.11 -15.16 -16.30
N PRO A 155 15.80 -14.80 -16.32
CA PRO A 155 14.76 -15.70 -16.78
C PRO A 155 14.91 -15.98 -18.28
N ARG A 156 14.86 -17.24 -18.66
CA ARG A 156 15.03 -17.67 -20.05
C ARG A 156 13.72 -17.57 -20.84
N ALA A 157 13.81 -17.07 -22.08
CA ALA A 157 12.64 -16.94 -22.97
C ALA A 157 12.22 -18.28 -23.59
N SER A 158 13.21 -19.09 -24.00
CA SER A 158 13.05 -20.43 -24.56
C SER A 158 14.19 -21.32 -24.09
N PHE A 159 13.93 -22.63 -23.98
CA PHE A 159 14.92 -23.64 -23.56
C PHE A 159 14.49 -25.01 -24.06
N THR A 160 15.46 -25.87 -24.35
CA THR A 160 15.20 -27.31 -24.58
C THR A 160 14.92 -28.03 -23.25
N LYS A 161 14.38 -29.25 -23.30
CA LYS A 161 14.19 -30.08 -22.09
C LYS A 161 15.50 -30.30 -21.32
N GLU A 162 16.62 -30.43 -22.03
CA GLU A 162 17.95 -30.63 -21.44
C GLU A 162 18.43 -29.37 -20.73
N GLN A 163 18.27 -28.20 -21.35
CA GLN A 163 18.59 -26.92 -20.74
C GLN A 163 17.75 -26.63 -19.50
N TYR A 164 16.45 -26.97 -19.55
CA TYR A 164 15.57 -26.84 -18.40
C TYR A 164 16.00 -27.71 -17.21
N ARG A 165 16.55 -28.91 -17.46
CA ARG A 165 16.96 -29.85 -16.40
C ARG A 165 18.35 -29.58 -15.83
N ASN A 166 19.28 -29.07 -16.65
CA ASN A 166 20.70 -29.06 -16.30
C ASN A 166 21.30 -27.68 -16.07
N GLU A 167 20.71 -26.61 -16.60
CA GLU A 167 21.23 -25.25 -16.40
C GLU A 167 20.76 -24.64 -15.07
N LYS A 168 21.60 -23.78 -14.49
CA LYS A 168 21.25 -23.03 -13.27
C LYS A 168 20.11 -22.04 -13.58
N SER A 169 19.12 -22.01 -12.69
CA SER A 169 18.05 -20.99 -12.67
C SER A 169 17.78 -20.59 -11.21
N THR A 170 16.74 -19.80 -10.96
CA THR A 170 16.31 -19.37 -9.62
C THR A 170 14.83 -19.67 -9.40
N ALA A 171 14.38 -19.72 -8.15
CA ALA A 171 12.97 -19.96 -7.84
C ALA A 171 12.07 -18.86 -8.46
N ILE A 172 12.48 -17.60 -8.37
CA ILE A 172 11.78 -16.47 -9.00
C ILE A 172 11.77 -16.57 -10.53
N ASN A 173 12.87 -16.94 -11.17
CA ASN A 173 12.89 -17.13 -12.63
C ASN A 173 11.90 -18.21 -13.07
N HIS A 174 11.65 -19.23 -12.25
CA HIS A 174 10.67 -20.28 -12.56
C HIS A 174 9.24 -19.73 -12.76
N PHE A 175 8.87 -18.66 -12.04
CA PHE A 175 7.58 -17.99 -12.24
C PHE A 175 7.44 -17.48 -13.68
N PHE A 176 8.46 -16.79 -14.18
CA PHE A 176 8.47 -16.24 -15.54
C PHE A 176 8.72 -17.30 -16.62
N GLU A 177 9.54 -18.29 -16.33
CA GLU A 177 9.89 -19.36 -17.27
C GLU A 177 8.71 -20.29 -17.53
N LYS A 178 7.90 -20.59 -16.50
CA LYS A 178 6.81 -21.57 -16.55
C LYS A 178 5.49 -21.07 -15.95
N LEU A 179 5.44 -20.73 -14.66
CA LEU A 179 4.17 -20.66 -13.92
C LEU A 179 3.20 -19.61 -14.47
N LEU A 180 3.70 -18.41 -14.79
CA LEU A 180 2.91 -17.31 -15.36
C LEU A 180 2.45 -17.57 -16.81
N LYS A 181 2.95 -18.61 -17.47
CA LYS A 181 2.50 -19.03 -18.81
C LYS A 181 1.37 -20.06 -18.76
N LEU A 182 1.12 -20.68 -17.60
CA LEU A 182 0.13 -21.77 -17.48
C LEU A 182 -1.31 -21.30 -17.64
N LYS A 183 -1.64 -20.05 -17.26
CA LYS A 183 -2.98 -19.46 -17.45
C LYS A 183 -3.46 -19.59 -18.91
N SER A 184 -2.59 -19.25 -19.87
CA SER A 184 -2.94 -19.28 -21.30
C SER A 184 -3.07 -20.68 -21.89
N LEU A 185 -2.74 -21.72 -21.12
CA LEU A 185 -2.80 -23.11 -21.55
C LEU A 185 -4.04 -23.84 -21.03
N MET A 186 -4.88 -23.21 -20.19
CA MET A 186 -6.09 -23.85 -19.66
C MET A 186 -7.07 -24.20 -20.79
N ASN A 187 -7.65 -25.39 -20.72
CA ASN A 187 -8.53 -25.95 -21.74
C ASN A 187 -9.99 -25.50 -21.53
N THR A 188 -10.55 -25.74 -20.34
CA THR A 188 -11.96 -25.54 -20.02
C THR A 188 -12.26 -24.12 -19.53
N ASP A 189 -13.52 -23.70 -19.60
CA ASP A 189 -13.90 -22.33 -19.22
C ASP A 189 -13.89 -22.12 -17.70
N ALA A 190 -14.29 -23.14 -16.92
CA ALA A 190 -14.16 -23.11 -15.47
C ALA A 190 -12.68 -23.00 -15.03
N ALA A 191 -11.79 -23.74 -15.68
CA ALA A 191 -10.36 -23.67 -15.39
C ALA A 191 -9.74 -22.31 -15.74
N LYS A 192 -10.10 -21.74 -16.90
CA LYS A 192 -9.68 -20.38 -17.28
C LYS A 192 -10.08 -19.36 -16.22
N SER A 193 -11.34 -19.39 -15.79
CA SER A 193 -11.88 -18.48 -14.76
C SER A 193 -11.13 -18.62 -13.42
N LEU A 194 -10.93 -19.85 -12.93
CA LEU A 194 -10.19 -20.09 -11.69
C LEU A 194 -8.70 -19.70 -11.79
N SER A 195 -8.09 -19.88 -12.97
CA SER A 195 -6.69 -19.56 -13.19
C SER A 195 -6.39 -18.06 -13.12
N GLU A 196 -7.38 -17.19 -13.39
CA GLU A 196 -7.18 -15.74 -13.38
C GLU A 196 -6.78 -15.21 -12.01
N GLN A 197 -7.51 -15.64 -10.97
CA GLN A 197 -7.24 -15.20 -9.60
C GLN A 197 -5.89 -15.73 -9.10
N ARG A 198 -5.56 -16.99 -9.42
CA ARG A 198 -4.27 -17.61 -9.04
C ARG A 198 -3.09 -16.94 -9.75
N HIS A 199 -3.26 -16.60 -11.03
CA HIS A 199 -2.28 -15.86 -11.82
C HIS A 199 -2.04 -14.46 -11.25
N ALA A 200 -3.12 -13.70 -11.01
CA ALA A 200 -3.04 -12.36 -10.44
C ALA A 200 -2.37 -12.34 -9.05
N TRP A 201 -2.60 -13.39 -8.24
CA TRP A 201 -1.90 -13.55 -6.96
C TRP A 201 -0.40 -13.75 -7.15
N MET A 202 0.03 -14.59 -8.10
CA MET A 202 1.46 -14.81 -8.36
C MET A 202 2.14 -13.57 -8.93
N GLU A 203 1.47 -12.81 -9.80
CA GLU A 203 1.99 -11.53 -10.28
C GLU A 203 2.20 -10.54 -9.12
N ARG A 204 1.24 -10.48 -8.19
CA ARG A 204 1.37 -9.68 -6.97
C ARG A 204 2.51 -10.16 -6.10
N PHE A 205 2.59 -11.46 -5.83
CA PHE A 205 3.68 -12.04 -5.03
C PHE A 205 5.06 -11.70 -5.61
N VAL A 206 5.24 -11.85 -6.93
CA VAL A 206 6.52 -11.52 -7.59
C VAL A 206 6.79 -10.02 -7.56
N SER A 207 5.75 -9.18 -7.71
CA SER A 207 5.88 -7.72 -7.58
C SER A 207 6.27 -7.29 -6.16
N ASP A 208 5.67 -7.90 -5.13
CA ASP A 208 5.96 -7.60 -3.73
C ASP A 208 7.38 -8.09 -3.39
N PHE A 209 7.75 -9.29 -3.83
CA PHE A 209 9.12 -9.80 -3.72
C PHE A 209 10.15 -8.87 -4.35
N ASP A 210 9.87 -8.36 -5.56
CA ASP A 210 10.75 -7.41 -6.26
C ASP A 210 10.88 -6.10 -5.47
N ALA A 211 9.79 -5.57 -4.92
CA ALA A 211 9.80 -4.35 -4.11
C ALA A 211 10.57 -4.52 -2.79
N GLU A 212 10.40 -5.66 -2.11
CA GLU A 212 11.14 -5.99 -0.89
C GLU A 212 12.63 -6.19 -1.17
N TRP A 213 12.97 -6.88 -2.26
CA TRP A 213 14.36 -7.07 -2.70
C TRP A 213 15.01 -5.73 -3.08
N GLU A 214 14.28 -4.86 -3.77
CA GLU A 214 14.71 -3.51 -4.14
C GLU A 214 15.01 -2.63 -2.91
N LEU A 215 14.25 -2.79 -1.82
CA LEU A 215 14.47 -2.06 -0.59
C LEU A 215 15.79 -2.46 0.08
N GLY A 216 16.13 -3.75 0.05
CA GLY A 216 17.37 -4.28 0.62
C GLY A 216 18.62 -4.10 -0.26
N ASN A 217 18.46 -3.72 -1.54
CA ASN A 217 19.55 -3.64 -2.50
C ASN A 217 19.78 -2.19 -3.01
N PRO A 218 20.85 -1.50 -2.57
CA PRO A 218 21.17 -0.15 -3.03
C PRO A 218 21.57 -0.08 -4.52
N ASN A 219 22.12 -1.18 -5.06
CA ASN A 219 22.56 -1.30 -6.44
C ASN A 219 21.47 -1.91 -7.34
N TYR A 220 20.23 -2.03 -6.86
CA TYR A 220 19.16 -2.71 -7.57
C TYR A 220 19.00 -2.24 -9.02
N LEU A 221 19.08 -0.92 -9.29
CA LEU A 221 18.97 -0.42 -10.66
C LEU A 221 20.14 -0.82 -11.56
N GLU A 222 21.32 -1.11 -11.00
CA GLU A 222 22.50 -1.55 -11.75
C GLU A 222 22.56 -3.06 -11.95
N GLU A 223 22.19 -3.81 -10.92
CA GLU A 223 22.29 -5.28 -10.85
C GLU A 223 21.06 -5.98 -11.39
N SER A 224 19.87 -5.39 -11.27
CA SER A 224 18.66 -6.07 -11.72
C SER A 224 18.65 -6.26 -13.23
N ALA A 225 18.04 -7.35 -13.68
CA ALA A 225 17.70 -7.60 -15.08
C ALA A 225 16.83 -6.49 -15.72
N TYR A 226 16.45 -5.47 -14.93
CA TYR A 226 15.73 -4.27 -15.31
C TYR A 226 16.52 -3.35 -16.25
N LYS A 227 17.79 -3.06 -15.96
CA LYS A 227 18.60 -2.05 -16.67
C LYS A 227 18.74 -2.34 -18.17
N GLU A 228 18.86 -3.62 -18.54
CA GLU A 228 18.98 -4.02 -19.95
C GLU A 228 17.63 -4.24 -20.64
N ARG A 229 16.56 -4.50 -19.88
CA ARG A 229 15.24 -4.82 -20.45
C ARG A 229 14.34 -3.60 -20.61
N MET A 230 14.52 -2.56 -19.80
CA MET A 230 13.60 -1.43 -19.65
C MET A 230 14.23 -0.05 -19.98
N GLY A 231 15.40 -0.05 -20.63
CA GLY A 231 16.11 1.18 -20.99
C GLY A 231 16.57 2.03 -19.80
N ASN A 232 17.26 3.14 -20.07
CA ASN A 232 17.71 4.09 -19.04
C ASN A 232 16.64 5.15 -18.70
N ARG A 233 15.42 5.00 -19.23
CA ARG A 233 14.34 5.97 -19.05
C ARG A 233 13.42 5.58 -17.90
N ILE A 234 13.23 6.51 -16.98
CA ILE A 234 12.42 6.33 -15.77
C ILE A 234 11.33 7.39 -15.75
N HIS A 235 10.08 6.95 -15.59
CA HIS A 235 8.92 7.80 -15.44
C HIS A 235 8.57 7.96 -13.96
N ILE A 236 8.49 9.20 -13.50
CA ILE A 236 8.04 9.52 -12.15
C ILE A 236 6.62 10.06 -12.21
N VAL A 237 5.75 9.54 -11.36
CA VAL A 237 4.42 10.08 -11.08
C VAL A 237 4.28 10.23 -9.57
N PHE A 238 3.39 11.12 -9.14
CA PHE A 238 3.17 11.36 -7.71
C PHE A 238 1.92 10.67 -7.18
N ASN A 239 1.16 9.92 -7.99
CA ASN A 239 -0.04 9.21 -7.55
C ASN A 239 -0.03 7.76 -8.05
N ASP A 240 -0.40 6.80 -7.20
CA ASP A 240 -0.41 5.38 -7.55
C ASP A 240 -1.41 5.06 -8.68
N SER A 241 -2.53 5.77 -8.74
CA SER A 241 -3.49 5.63 -9.86
C SER A 241 -2.83 5.99 -11.19
N ALA A 242 -2.08 7.09 -11.22
CA ALA A 242 -1.31 7.48 -12.41
C ALA A 242 -0.23 6.46 -12.72
N ALA A 243 0.44 5.90 -11.70
CA ALA A 243 1.46 4.88 -11.89
C ALA A 243 0.87 3.62 -12.54
N HIS A 244 -0.29 3.18 -12.05
CA HIS A 244 -0.99 2.04 -12.60
C HIS A 244 -1.41 2.28 -14.06
N SER A 245 -2.10 3.39 -14.35
CA SER A 245 -2.50 3.73 -15.72
C SER A 245 -1.29 3.85 -16.65
N LEU A 246 -0.19 4.43 -16.20
CA LEU A 246 1.01 4.60 -17.02
C LEU A 246 1.72 3.26 -17.29
N ARG A 247 1.75 2.32 -16.34
CA ARG A 247 2.27 0.95 -16.57
C ARG A 247 1.44 0.13 -17.57
N GLN A 248 0.20 0.54 -17.85
CA GLN A 248 -0.57 -0.05 -18.95
C GLN A 248 -0.10 0.44 -20.32
N VAL A 249 0.41 1.67 -20.38
CA VAL A 249 0.86 2.35 -21.60
C VAL A 249 2.34 2.10 -21.89
N ILE A 250 3.15 2.09 -20.83
CA ILE A 250 4.60 2.01 -20.87
C ILE A 250 5.00 0.62 -20.37
N LYS A 251 5.42 -0.24 -21.30
CA LYS A 251 5.78 -1.64 -21.03
C LYS A 251 7.28 -1.89 -20.95
N ASP A 252 8.07 -1.02 -21.57
CA ASP A 252 9.52 -1.18 -21.76
C ASP A 252 10.34 -0.09 -21.03
N GLU A 253 9.74 0.68 -20.11
CA GLU A 253 10.40 1.72 -19.30
C GLU A 253 9.86 1.67 -17.85
N ARG A 254 10.61 2.18 -16.84
CA ARG A 254 10.14 2.15 -15.42
C ARG A 254 9.11 3.21 -15.16
N VAL A 255 8.09 2.84 -14.39
CA VAL A 255 7.17 3.79 -13.76
C VAL A 255 7.28 3.67 -12.24
N VAL A 256 7.77 4.73 -11.62
CA VAL A 256 7.95 4.87 -10.18
C VAL A 256 6.90 5.84 -9.64
N SER A 257 6.24 5.43 -8.56
CA SER A 257 5.33 6.29 -7.81
C SER A 257 6.07 6.87 -6.61
N LEU A 258 6.08 8.20 -6.47
CA LEU A 258 6.57 8.92 -5.30
C LEU A 258 5.41 9.66 -4.63
N CYS A 259 4.50 8.89 -4.04
CA CYS A 259 3.19 9.36 -3.60
C CYS A 259 3.20 9.78 -2.11
N ASP A 260 3.78 10.94 -1.76
CA ASP A 260 3.67 11.51 -0.40
C ASP A 260 2.69 12.69 -0.38
N ASN A 261 1.60 12.61 0.40
CA ASN A 261 0.61 13.67 0.47
C ASN A 261 1.03 14.82 1.38
N GLN A 262 1.90 15.68 0.86
CA GLN A 262 2.48 16.81 1.57
C GLN A 262 1.61 18.08 1.56
N THR A 263 0.35 17.99 1.13
CA THR A 263 -0.56 19.14 1.08
C THR A 263 -0.91 19.67 2.47
N ILE A 264 -0.94 18.79 3.47
CA ILE A 264 -1.38 19.07 4.85
C ILE A 264 -0.33 18.56 5.86
N GLY A 265 -0.21 19.27 6.97
CA GLY A 265 0.61 18.94 8.13
C GLY A 265 2.09 19.33 7.96
N PRO A 266 2.96 18.97 8.91
CA PRO A 266 4.39 19.21 8.80
C PRO A 266 4.98 18.56 7.54
N LEU A 267 5.86 19.26 6.84
CA LEU A 267 6.59 18.70 5.69
C LEU A 267 7.71 17.79 6.17
N GLN A 268 7.97 16.75 5.39
CA GLN A 268 9.14 15.92 5.59
C GLN A 268 10.36 16.63 5.02
N SER A 269 11.49 16.54 5.70
CA SER A 269 12.78 17.00 5.18
C SER A 269 13.78 15.87 5.31
N THR A 270 14.46 15.53 4.22
CA THR A 270 15.54 14.55 4.19
C THR A 270 16.69 14.95 5.11
N HIS A 271 16.87 16.25 5.37
CA HIS A 271 17.88 16.80 6.27
C HIS A 271 17.51 16.74 7.75
N ASN A 272 16.25 16.39 8.08
CA ASN A 272 15.79 16.27 9.47
C ASN A 272 15.10 14.90 9.70
N PRO A 273 15.82 13.90 10.21
CA PRO A 273 15.24 12.58 10.49
C PRO A 273 14.01 12.60 11.42
N ALA A 274 13.89 13.61 12.29
CA ALA A 274 12.74 13.76 13.19
C ALA A 274 11.46 14.23 12.48
N SER A 275 11.56 14.80 11.27
CA SER A 275 10.39 15.33 10.55
C SER A 275 9.32 14.27 10.27
N LEU A 276 9.74 13.02 10.03
CA LEU A 276 8.81 11.90 9.82
C LEU A 276 7.98 11.64 11.08
N LYS A 277 8.64 11.52 12.25
CA LYS A 277 7.94 11.33 13.53
C LYS A 277 7.02 12.50 13.83
N ILE A 278 7.49 13.74 13.65
CA ILE A 278 6.68 14.95 13.86
C ILE A 278 5.41 14.92 13.00
N ARG A 279 5.56 14.56 11.72
CA ARG A 279 4.44 14.42 10.79
C ARG A 279 3.49 13.28 11.17
N GLU A 280 4.03 12.13 11.56
CA GLU A 280 3.25 10.99 12.05
C GLU A 280 2.40 11.38 13.26
N TYR A 281 3.01 11.99 14.29
CA TYR A 281 2.28 12.47 15.47
C TYR A 281 1.21 13.50 15.11
N TRP A 282 1.53 14.44 14.21
CA TRP A 282 0.55 15.44 13.79
C TRP A 282 -0.62 14.79 13.04
N MET A 283 -0.36 13.88 12.12
CA MET A 283 -1.42 13.19 11.38
C MET A 283 -2.28 12.31 12.30
N ASP A 284 -1.66 11.61 13.26
CA ASP A 284 -2.36 10.78 14.23
C ASP A 284 -3.32 11.60 15.10
N ALA A 285 -2.82 12.72 15.63
CA ALA A 285 -3.58 13.60 16.51
C ALA A 285 -4.69 14.38 15.79
N HIS A 286 -4.55 14.71 14.51
CA HIS A 286 -5.46 15.63 13.82
C HIS A 286 -6.31 14.98 12.71
N LEU A 287 -5.84 13.91 12.06
CA LEU A 287 -6.53 13.32 10.90
C LEU A 287 -6.96 11.85 11.09
N LEU A 288 -6.27 11.08 11.93
CA LEU A 288 -6.47 9.62 12.03
C LEU A 288 -7.28 9.19 13.26
N GLY A 289 -7.43 10.06 14.26
CA GLY A 289 -8.26 9.79 15.45
C GLY A 289 -7.77 8.58 16.27
N GLY A 290 -6.46 8.34 16.33
CA GLY A 290 -5.85 7.30 17.16
C GLY A 290 -6.15 5.85 16.77
N ARG A 291 -6.76 5.59 15.60
CA ARG A 291 -6.87 4.22 15.07
C ARG A 291 -5.55 3.83 14.41
N HIS A 292 -4.99 2.68 14.79
CA HIS A 292 -3.85 2.06 14.10
C HIS A 292 -4.26 1.65 12.68
N ASP A 293 -4.13 2.61 11.76
CA ASP A 293 -4.65 2.49 10.40
C ASP A 293 -3.52 2.21 9.40
N HIS A 294 -3.87 1.59 8.26
CA HIS A 294 -2.99 1.36 7.09
C HIS A 294 -2.26 2.64 6.62
N MET A 295 -2.76 3.81 7.02
CA MET A 295 -2.15 5.12 6.81
C MET A 295 -0.74 5.25 7.42
N ARG A 296 -0.47 4.67 8.59
CA ARG A 296 0.88 4.78 9.21
C ARG A 296 1.90 3.98 8.43
N GLU A 297 1.55 2.75 8.07
CA GLU A 297 2.32 1.90 7.17
C GLU A 297 2.57 2.63 5.85
N ARG A 298 1.52 3.24 5.29
CA ARG A 298 1.63 4.01 4.05
C ARG A 298 2.61 5.18 4.16
N LEU A 299 2.52 5.99 5.22
CA LEU A 299 3.46 7.10 5.46
C LEU A 299 4.92 6.63 5.56
N LEU A 300 5.15 5.46 6.18
CA LEU A 300 6.48 4.87 6.27
C LEU A 300 6.99 4.41 4.90
N LEU A 301 6.16 3.71 4.11
CA LEU A 301 6.51 3.27 2.76
C LEU A 301 6.82 4.46 1.84
N ASP A 302 6.02 5.52 1.90
CA ASP A 302 6.26 6.74 1.12
C ASP A 302 7.58 7.41 1.57
N ALA A 303 7.84 7.50 2.88
CA ALA A 303 9.09 8.05 3.40
C ALA A 303 10.32 7.22 2.98
N ILE A 304 10.21 5.90 2.96
CA ILE A 304 11.25 4.98 2.46
C ILE A 304 11.49 5.22 0.98
N ALA A 305 10.43 5.28 0.16
CA ALA A 305 10.54 5.51 -1.28
C ALA A 305 11.25 6.83 -1.59
N TRP A 306 10.90 7.91 -0.87
CA TRP A 306 11.56 9.21 -1.02
C TRP A 306 13.02 9.23 -0.54
N ARG A 307 13.41 8.39 0.42
CA ARG A 307 14.81 8.29 0.85
C ARG A 307 15.69 7.54 -0.14
N SER A 308 15.13 6.60 -0.91
CA SER A 308 15.89 5.73 -1.80
C SER A 308 15.87 6.22 -3.25
N TRP A 309 14.69 6.48 -3.81
CA TRP A 309 14.52 6.68 -5.25
C TRP A 309 15.23 7.92 -5.82
N PRO A 310 15.10 9.13 -5.25
CA PRO A 310 15.70 10.33 -5.86
C PRO A 310 17.20 10.19 -6.13
N GLN A 311 17.96 9.61 -5.20
CA GLN A 311 19.40 9.39 -5.35
C GLN A 311 19.74 8.36 -6.43
N ARG A 312 18.88 7.35 -6.60
CA ARG A 312 19.04 6.29 -7.61
C ARG A 312 18.84 6.78 -9.05
N LEU A 313 18.26 7.96 -9.26
CA LEU A 313 17.98 8.51 -10.59
C LEU A 313 19.19 9.16 -11.27
N GLY A 314 20.36 9.20 -10.60
CA GLY A 314 21.58 9.79 -11.16
C GLY A 314 22.01 9.11 -12.46
N GLY A 315 22.25 9.91 -13.52
CA GLY A 315 22.63 9.39 -14.84
C GLY A 315 21.49 8.78 -15.67
N SER A 316 20.27 8.75 -15.14
CA SER A 316 19.08 8.30 -15.88
C SER A 316 18.39 9.41 -16.66
N GLU A 317 17.61 9.02 -17.68
CA GLU A 317 16.69 9.92 -18.36
C GLU A 317 15.34 9.88 -17.63
N VAL A 318 14.96 10.98 -16.97
CA VAL A 318 13.79 11.03 -16.07
C VAL A 318 12.68 11.83 -16.72
N VAL A 319 11.49 11.24 -16.82
CA VAL A 319 10.28 11.91 -17.30
C VAL A 319 9.27 12.02 -16.16
N VAL A 320 9.08 13.21 -15.63
CA VAL A 320 8.12 13.47 -14.54
C VAL A 320 6.76 13.85 -15.13
N TRP A 321 5.73 13.12 -14.74
CA TRP A 321 4.34 13.40 -15.12
C TRP A 321 3.66 14.11 -13.97
N ALA A 322 3.37 15.40 -14.15
CA ALA A 322 2.80 16.23 -13.10
C ALA A 322 1.72 17.17 -13.67
N GLY A 323 0.53 17.07 -13.10
CA GLY A 323 -0.56 18.03 -13.30
C GLY A 323 -0.39 19.28 -12.44
N ASP A 324 -1.29 20.24 -12.59
CA ASP A 324 -1.27 21.51 -11.86
C ASP A 324 -1.90 21.40 -10.44
N SER A 325 -2.02 20.20 -9.87
CA SER A 325 -2.52 20.00 -8.49
C SER A 325 -1.46 20.37 -7.45
N VAL A 326 -1.88 20.87 -6.27
CA VAL A 326 -0.96 21.14 -5.14
C VAL A 326 -0.09 19.92 -4.84
N PHE A 327 -0.73 18.75 -4.79
CA PHE A 327 -0.12 17.48 -4.45
C PHE A 327 1.00 17.08 -5.43
N GLU A 328 0.79 17.25 -6.73
CA GLU A 328 1.84 16.94 -7.73
C GLU A 328 2.89 18.05 -7.79
N GLN A 329 2.46 19.31 -7.68
CA GLN A 329 3.37 20.44 -7.76
C GLN A 329 4.33 20.48 -6.57
N ILE A 330 3.89 20.20 -5.34
CA ILE A 330 4.78 20.17 -4.16
C ILE A 330 5.83 19.06 -4.27
N ASN A 331 5.41 17.87 -4.70
CA ASN A 331 6.31 16.73 -4.87
C ASN A 331 7.29 16.93 -6.03
N LEU A 332 6.89 17.64 -7.10
CA LEU A 332 7.83 18.07 -8.14
C LEU A 332 8.94 18.96 -7.56
N ARG A 333 8.62 19.92 -6.68
CA ARG A 333 9.65 20.78 -6.05
C ARG A 333 10.60 19.97 -5.19
N ARG A 334 10.07 19.08 -4.35
CA ARG A 334 10.87 18.18 -3.51
C ARG A 334 11.80 17.32 -4.36
N LEU A 335 11.28 16.66 -5.40
CA LEU A 335 12.09 15.83 -6.28
C LEU A 335 13.24 16.62 -6.91
N MET A 336 13.01 17.87 -7.32
CA MET A 336 14.07 18.70 -7.90
C MET A 336 15.15 19.12 -6.89
N GLU A 337 14.85 19.12 -5.60
CA GLU A 337 15.85 19.35 -4.56
C GLU A 337 16.67 18.09 -4.24
N GLU A 338 16.05 16.91 -4.31
CA GLU A 338 16.67 15.65 -3.90
C GLU A 338 17.35 14.90 -5.06
N ILE A 339 16.97 15.16 -6.31
CA ILE A 339 17.48 14.44 -7.48
C ILE A 339 18.89 14.93 -7.91
N PRO A 340 19.85 14.02 -8.19
CA PRO A 340 21.19 14.40 -8.64
C PRO A 340 21.20 15.24 -9.93
N ASP A 341 22.14 16.18 -10.04
CA ASP A 341 22.30 17.01 -11.25
C ASP A 341 22.61 16.19 -12.50
N SER A 342 23.21 15.00 -12.35
CA SER A 342 23.51 14.07 -13.43
C SER A 342 22.26 13.45 -14.09
N ALA A 343 21.09 13.54 -13.47
CA ALA A 343 19.83 13.08 -14.06
C ALA A 343 19.34 14.06 -15.13
N ALA A 344 18.99 13.55 -16.32
CA ALA A 344 18.38 14.36 -17.37
C ALA A 344 16.86 14.40 -17.20
N VAL A 345 16.30 15.52 -16.74
CA VAL A 345 14.89 15.61 -16.35
C VAL A 345 14.03 16.30 -17.41
N SER A 346 12.93 15.68 -17.80
CA SER A 346 11.84 16.27 -18.57
C SER A 346 10.51 16.20 -17.82
N VAL A 347 9.58 17.12 -18.09
CA VAL A 347 8.26 17.16 -17.46
C VAL A 347 7.15 17.11 -18.52
N VAL A 348 6.13 16.30 -18.26
CA VAL A 348 4.84 16.34 -18.96
C VAL A 348 3.83 17.06 -18.06
N ARG A 349 3.34 18.24 -18.49
CA ARG A 349 2.32 19.02 -17.79
C ARG A 349 0.92 18.50 -18.08
N THR A 350 0.56 17.37 -17.49
CA THR A 350 -0.54 16.50 -17.91
C THR A 350 -1.89 17.21 -18.03
N THR A 351 -2.41 17.73 -16.91
CA THR A 351 -3.75 18.34 -16.84
C THR A 351 -3.89 19.54 -17.77
N LYS A 352 -2.89 20.44 -17.79
CA LYS A 352 -2.88 21.64 -18.63
C LYS A 352 -2.81 21.33 -20.12
N LEU A 353 -1.94 20.39 -20.51
CA LEU A 353 -1.80 19.99 -21.91
C LEU A 353 -3.11 19.36 -22.42
N TYR A 354 -3.75 18.54 -21.59
CA TYR A 354 -5.00 17.89 -22.00
C TYR A 354 -6.19 18.85 -22.06
N GLU A 355 -6.29 19.79 -21.12
CA GLU A 355 -7.27 20.88 -21.18
C GLU A 355 -7.11 21.69 -22.47
N GLN A 356 -5.87 22.05 -22.83
CA GLN A 356 -5.57 22.79 -24.07
C GLN A 356 -5.99 22.00 -25.32
N ARG A 357 -5.66 20.70 -25.39
CA ARG A 357 -6.03 19.85 -26.53
C ARG A 357 -7.53 19.71 -26.71
N THR A 358 -8.27 19.67 -25.62
CA THR A 358 -9.73 19.55 -25.64
C THR A 358 -10.45 20.90 -25.69
N MET A 359 -9.70 22.00 -25.85
CA MET A 359 -10.23 23.38 -25.83
C MET A 359 -11.09 23.67 -24.58
N GLY A 360 -10.70 23.09 -23.44
CA GLY A 360 -11.41 23.22 -22.17
C GLY A 360 -12.58 22.27 -21.95
N ALA A 361 -12.89 21.39 -22.91
CA ALA A 361 -14.01 20.45 -22.76
C ALA A 361 -13.76 19.39 -21.66
N ILE A 362 -12.49 19.02 -21.43
CA ILE A 362 -12.10 18.08 -20.38
C ILE A 362 -11.09 18.77 -19.45
N ARG A 363 -11.39 18.74 -18.15
CA ARG A 363 -10.53 19.25 -17.08
C ARG A 363 -10.28 18.16 -16.05
N TYR A 364 -9.02 17.85 -15.83
CA TYR A 364 -8.58 16.91 -14.81
C TYR A 364 -8.01 17.65 -13.61
N ALA A 365 -8.35 17.19 -12.41
CA ALA A 365 -7.83 17.75 -11.17
C ALA A 365 -6.36 17.37 -10.94
N HIS A 366 -5.96 16.16 -11.34
CA HIS A 366 -4.59 15.64 -11.23
C HIS A 366 -4.35 14.52 -12.25
N THR A 367 -3.08 14.14 -12.48
CA THR A 367 -2.73 13.08 -13.46
C THR A 367 -3.45 11.75 -13.20
N GLY A 368 -3.70 11.40 -11.92
CA GLY A 368 -4.35 10.14 -11.54
C GLY A 368 -5.82 9.97 -11.99
N GLU A 369 -6.48 11.02 -12.51
CA GLU A 369 -7.83 10.92 -13.09
C GLU A 369 -7.82 10.58 -14.59
N MET A 370 -6.65 10.62 -15.22
CA MET A 370 -6.51 10.41 -16.66
C MET A 370 -6.53 8.92 -17.00
N SER A 371 -7.22 8.58 -18.09
CA SER A 371 -7.21 7.22 -18.62
C SER A 371 -5.82 6.87 -19.20
N PRO A 372 -5.48 5.57 -19.30
CA PRO A 372 -4.28 5.13 -20.02
C PRO A 372 -4.19 5.71 -21.44
N ASP A 373 -5.31 5.82 -22.16
CA ASP A 373 -5.33 6.36 -23.52
C ASP A 373 -4.94 7.84 -23.55
N HIS A 374 -5.50 8.65 -22.65
CA HIS A 374 -5.17 10.07 -22.57
C HIS A 374 -3.70 10.30 -22.18
N LEU A 375 -3.15 9.47 -21.27
CA LEU A 375 -1.73 9.54 -20.91
C LEU A 375 -0.83 9.16 -22.09
N ARG A 376 -1.23 8.17 -22.90
CA ARG A 376 -0.47 7.75 -24.10
C ARG A 376 -0.29 8.90 -25.09
N GLU A 377 -1.33 9.69 -25.30
CA GLU A 377 -1.29 10.82 -26.23
C GLU A 377 -0.33 11.94 -25.79
N LEU A 378 -0.05 12.05 -24.49
CA LEU A 378 0.82 13.09 -23.92
C LEU A 378 2.29 12.66 -23.82
N ARG A 379 2.63 11.39 -24.11
CA ARG A 379 3.99 10.86 -23.96
C ARG A 379 5.03 11.66 -24.75
N ALA A 380 4.68 12.12 -25.95
CA ALA A 380 5.58 12.90 -26.81
C ALA A 380 5.75 14.37 -26.36
N GLU A 381 4.99 14.83 -25.38
CA GLU A 381 4.97 16.24 -24.92
C GLU A 381 5.95 16.51 -23.77
N ALA A 382 6.81 15.56 -23.43
CA ALA A 382 7.82 15.74 -22.38
C ALA A 382 8.80 16.86 -22.76
N LYS A 383 8.90 17.89 -21.91
CA LYS A 383 9.80 19.03 -22.14
C LYS A 383 10.96 19.01 -21.14
N PRO A 384 12.22 19.17 -21.58
CA PRO A 384 13.37 19.16 -20.68
C PRO A 384 13.31 20.36 -19.72
N LEU A 385 13.65 20.11 -18.45
CA LEU A 385 13.87 21.18 -17.49
C LEU A 385 15.28 21.71 -17.60
N THR A 386 15.41 23.02 -17.70
CA THR A 386 16.72 23.68 -17.59
C THR A 386 17.24 23.62 -16.15
N GLN A 387 18.56 23.71 -15.97
CA GLN A 387 19.14 23.77 -14.62
C GLN A 387 18.60 24.96 -13.82
N ALA A 388 18.32 26.09 -14.47
CA ALA A 388 17.72 27.25 -13.82
C ALA A 388 16.31 26.94 -13.26
N MET A 389 15.49 26.20 -14.01
CA MET A 389 14.17 25.75 -13.54
C MET A 389 14.29 24.75 -12.40
N ARG A 390 15.22 23.79 -12.48
CA ARG A 390 15.50 22.82 -11.40
C ARG A 390 15.89 23.55 -10.11
N ASN A 391 16.85 24.48 -10.19
CA ASN A 391 17.30 25.28 -9.06
C ASN A 391 16.17 26.14 -8.47
N ARG A 392 15.29 26.69 -9.32
CA ARG A 392 14.10 27.43 -8.86
C ARG A 392 13.18 26.52 -8.06
N TYR A 393 12.83 25.34 -8.59
CA TYR A 393 11.96 24.39 -7.89
C TYR A 393 12.57 23.89 -6.58
N ALA A 394 13.88 23.61 -6.56
CA ALA A 394 14.58 23.24 -5.33
C ALA A 394 14.58 24.37 -4.29
N LYS A 395 14.68 25.63 -4.72
CA LYS A 395 14.57 26.79 -3.84
C LYS A 395 13.15 26.95 -3.27
N GLU A 396 12.13 26.80 -4.12
CA GLU A 396 10.72 26.80 -3.69
C GLU A 396 10.45 25.73 -2.63
N TRP A 397 10.98 24.51 -2.81
CA TRP A 397 10.90 23.45 -1.81
C TRP A 397 11.46 23.89 -0.45
N LYS A 398 12.69 24.40 -0.43
CA LYS A 398 13.35 24.85 0.81
C LYS A 398 12.56 25.94 1.51
N GLN A 399 11.96 26.87 0.75
CA GLN A 399 11.09 27.90 1.30
C GLN A 399 9.84 27.31 1.97
N LEU A 400 9.20 26.33 1.33
CA LEU A 400 8.00 25.67 1.87
C LEU A 400 8.27 24.91 3.17
N VAL A 401 9.43 24.25 3.26
CA VAL A 401 9.87 23.53 4.47
C VAL A 401 10.07 24.48 5.65
N THR A 402 10.52 25.70 5.39
CA THR A 402 10.76 26.73 6.42
C THR A 402 9.56 27.65 6.68
N ALA A 403 8.52 27.58 5.86
CA ALA A 403 7.37 28.47 5.96
C ALA A 403 6.51 28.12 7.17
N ASP A 404 6.00 29.14 7.85
CA ASP A 404 5.04 28.97 8.93
C ASP A 404 3.67 28.59 8.36
N GLY A 405 3.08 27.53 8.90
CA GLY A 405 1.78 26.99 8.47
C GLY A 405 1.79 25.50 8.12
N MET A 406 0.58 24.94 8.05
CA MET A 406 0.34 23.50 7.94
C MET A 406 -0.44 23.10 6.69
N LEU A 407 -0.80 24.06 5.84
CA LEU A 407 -1.58 23.81 4.64
C LEU A 407 -0.90 24.41 3.42
N ARG A 408 -0.91 23.70 2.29
CA ARG A 408 -0.42 24.22 1.01
C ARG A 408 -1.57 24.43 0.05
N ILE A 409 -1.52 25.58 -0.63
CA ILE A 409 -2.49 25.95 -1.65
C ILE A 409 -1.80 26.30 -2.97
N TRP A 410 -2.52 26.10 -4.06
CA TRP A 410 -2.07 26.46 -5.40
C TRP A 410 -2.88 27.66 -5.90
N THR A 411 -2.23 28.82 -5.97
CA THR A 411 -2.88 30.08 -6.37
C THR A 411 -2.05 30.78 -7.43
N GLY A 412 -2.63 31.04 -8.60
CA GLY A 412 -1.95 31.80 -9.66
C GLY A 412 -0.65 31.17 -10.18
N GLU A 413 -0.61 29.84 -10.31
CA GLU A 413 0.59 29.03 -10.63
C GLU A 413 1.70 29.04 -9.56
N GLU A 414 1.41 29.53 -8.34
CA GLU A 414 2.34 29.53 -7.22
C GLU A 414 1.86 28.64 -6.08
N LEU A 415 2.80 27.91 -5.49
CA LEU A 415 2.58 27.11 -4.28
C LEU A 415 2.81 27.99 -3.05
N ARG A 416 1.84 28.05 -2.15
CA ARG A 416 1.91 28.88 -0.93
C ARG A 416 1.59 28.05 0.31
N THR A 417 2.28 28.35 1.41
CA THR A 417 1.93 27.83 2.73
C THR A 417 0.98 28.82 3.40
N VAL A 418 -0.10 28.29 3.97
CA VAL A 418 -1.12 29.05 4.70
C VAL A 418 -1.40 28.42 6.07
N PRO A 419 -2.00 29.19 7.00
CA PRO A 419 -2.47 28.67 8.28
C PRO A 419 -3.43 27.48 8.14
N VAL A 420 -3.50 26.64 9.18
CA VAL A 420 -4.33 25.43 9.18
C VAL A 420 -5.83 25.75 9.15
N ASP A 421 -6.22 26.93 9.61
CA ASP A 421 -7.59 27.44 9.68
C ASP A 421 -8.00 28.22 8.42
N HIS A 422 -7.18 28.21 7.35
CA HIS A 422 -7.44 28.96 6.12
C HIS A 422 -8.84 28.72 5.52
N TRP A 423 -9.39 27.50 5.66
CA TRP A 423 -10.70 27.13 5.12
C TRP A 423 -11.84 27.23 6.13
N ASP A 424 -11.59 27.70 7.36
CA ASP A 424 -12.62 27.76 8.41
C ASP A 424 -13.78 28.67 7.99
N GLU A 425 -13.50 29.85 7.43
CA GLU A 425 -14.54 30.78 6.95
C GLU A 425 -15.42 30.14 5.86
N ALA A 426 -14.78 29.51 4.87
CA ALA A 426 -15.50 28.80 3.80
C ALA A 426 -16.36 27.63 4.33
N ILE A 427 -15.91 26.94 5.39
CA ILE A 427 -16.71 25.89 6.06
C ILE A 427 -17.95 26.51 6.71
N LEU A 428 -17.81 27.63 7.42
CA LEU A 428 -18.93 28.33 8.06
C LEU A 428 -19.95 28.83 7.02
N GLU A 429 -19.49 29.46 5.94
CA GLU A 429 -20.34 29.89 4.82
C GLU A 429 -21.06 28.69 4.18
N THR A 430 -20.36 27.57 4.00
CA THR A 430 -20.94 26.36 3.41
C THR A 430 -22.08 25.82 4.28
N ILE A 431 -21.93 25.83 5.61
CA ILE A 431 -22.98 25.41 6.56
C ILE A 431 -24.25 26.24 6.36
N GLU A 432 -24.13 27.55 6.18
CA GLU A 432 -25.28 28.41 5.90
C GLU A 432 -25.93 28.08 4.55
N GLN A 433 -25.12 27.86 3.51
CA GLN A 433 -25.60 27.60 2.15
C GLN A 433 -26.32 26.26 2.00
N VAL A 434 -25.85 25.21 2.67
CA VAL A 434 -26.46 23.87 2.54
C VAL A 434 -27.70 23.69 3.42
N ARG A 435 -27.93 24.63 4.34
CA ARG A 435 -29.06 24.58 5.27
C ARG A 435 -30.39 24.74 4.53
N ARG A 436 -31.28 23.76 4.72
CA ARG A 436 -32.64 23.82 4.16
C ARG A 436 -33.51 24.80 4.95
N PRO A 437 -34.49 25.46 4.30
CA PRO A 437 -35.47 26.28 5.01
C PRO A 437 -36.13 25.50 6.15
N GLY A 438 -36.06 26.02 7.37
CA GLY A 438 -36.65 25.41 8.58
C GLY A 438 -35.77 24.37 9.30
N ALA A 439 -34.62 23.98 8.75
CA ALA A 439 -33.68 23.09 9.44
C ALA A 439 -32.81 23.86 10.43
N LYS A 440 -32.68 23.37 11.67
CA LYS A 440 -31.84 23.97 12.71
C LYS A 440 -30.38 23.52 12.64
N PHE A 441 -30.14 22.27 12.23
CA PHE A 441 -28.83 21.67 12.11
C PHE A 441 -28.62 21.11 10.70
N VAL A 442 -27.35 20.91 10.34
CA VAL A 442 -26.90 20.40 9.05
C VAL A 442 -25.98 19.21 9.27
N PRO A 443 -26.14 18.10 8.53
CA PRO A 443 -25.19 16.99 8.58
C PRO A 443 -23.77 17.39 8.17
N VAL A 444 -22.78 17.02 8.98
CA VAL A 444 -21.35 17.28 8.69
C VAL A 444 -20.93 16.68 7.35
N SER A 445 -21.43 15.49 7.01
CA SER A 445 -21.19 14.84 5.71
C SER A 445 -21.66 15.68 4.52
N GLN A 446 -22.78 16.42 4.65
CA GLN A 446 -23.28 17.30 3.60
C GLN A 446 -22.38 18.53 3.41
N VAL A 447 -21.86 19.09 4.51
CA VAL A 447 -20.91 20.22 4.49
C VAL A 447 -19.63 19.80 3.78
N ALA A 448 -19.05 18.65 4.17
CA ALA A 448 -17.83 18.14 3.56
C ALA A 448 -18.01 17.83 2.06
N GLY A 449 -19.10 17.17 1.66
CA GLY A 449 -19.38 16.92 0.25
C GLY A 449 -19.58 18.19 -0.58
N ARG A 450 -20.15 19.25 0.02
CA ARG A 450 -20.27 20.56 -0.64
C ARG A 450 -18.92 21.25 -0.78
N MET A 451 -18.10 21.25 0.27
CA MET A 451 -16.73 21.77 0.24
C MET A 451 -15.87 21.05 -0.81
N PHE A 452 -16.01 19.72 -0.93
CA PHE A 452 -15.28 18.91 -1.90
C PHE A 452 -15.63 19.26 -3.36
N SER A 453 -16.86 19.71 -3.63
CA SER A 453 -17.36 19.95 -4.99
C SER A 453 -17.16 21.38 -5.53
N HIS A 454 -16.95 22.37 -4.66
CA HIS A 454 -16.92 23.80 -5.05
C HIS A 454 -15.54 24.48 -5.01
N GLN A 455 -14.50 23.77 -4.59
CA GLN A 455 -13.17 24.36 -4.49
C GLN A 455 -12.32 24.06 -5.74
N GLU A 456 -11.64 25.09 -6.26
CA GLU A 456 -10.66 24.93 -7.35
C GLU A 456 -9.53 23.95 -6.94
N GLN A 457 -9.23 23.91 -5.65
CA GLN A 457 -8.37 22.93 -5.03
C GLN A 457 -9.20 21.90 -4.26
N ARG A 458 -9.08 20.62 -4.64
CA ARG A 458 -9.67 19.54 -3.84
C ARG A 458 -8.96 19.39 -2.51
N ILE A 459 -9.70 19.53 -1.42
CA ILE A 459 -9.24 19.37 -0.04
C ILE A 459 -9.64 17.97 0.43
N ASP A 460 -8.77 17.31 1.21
CA ASP A 460 -9.08 16.00 1.80
C ASP A 460 -10.28 16.12 2.76
N GLU A 461 -11.28 15.25 2.62
CA GLU A 461 -12.48 15.28 3.47
C GLU A 461 -12.15 15.10 4.95
N ARG A 462 -11.11 14.33 5.29
CA ARG A 462 -10.66 14.15 6.68
C ARG A 462 -10.13 15.44 7.26
N PHE A 463 -9.49 16.27 6.44
CA PHE A 463 -9.07 17.60 6.87
C PHE A 463 -10.28 18.50 7.14
N ILE A 464 -11.32 18.42 6.31
CA ILE A 464 -12.56 19.17 6.54
C ILE A 464 -13.21 18.73 7.85
N TYR A 465 -13.30 17.43 8.13
CA TYR A 465 -13.83 16.93 9.39
C TYR A 465 -13.01 17.38 10.59
N TYR A 466 -11.68 17.33 10.49
CA TYR A 466 -10.77 17.88 11.48
C TYR A 466 -11.04 19.36 11.77
N ARG A 467 -11.22 20.18 10.72
CA ARG A 467 -11.52 21.61 10.88
C ARG A 467 -12.91 21.84 11.49
N ILE A 468 -13.92 21.09 11.09
CA ILE A 468 -15.26 21.16 11.69
C ILE A 468 -15.20 20.81 13.18
N GLN A 469 -14.46 19.77 13.57
CA GLN A 469 -14.25 19.44 14.98
C GLN A 469 -13.56 20.59 15.72
N ALA A 470 -12.50 21.17 15.16
CA ALA A 470 -11.82 22.31 15.76
C ALA A 470 -12.76 23.54 15.92
N LEU A 471 -13.69 23.76 14.98
CA LEU A 471 -14.69 24.82 15.08
C LEU A 471 -15.76 24.55 16.15
N ILE A 472 -16.10 23.28 16.40
CA ILE A 472 -16.94 22.86 17.54
C ILE A 472 -16.20 23.15 18.84
N ASP A 473 -14.94 22.73 18.95
CA ASP A 473 -14.11 22.91 20.14
C ASP A 473 -13.87 24.40 20.46
N GLN A 474 -13.80 25.24 19.42
CA GLN A 474 -13.73 26.71 19.54
C GLN A 474 -15.07 27.38 19.89
N GLY A 475 -16.17 26.61 19.99
CA GLY A 475 -17.50 27.13 20.26
C GLY A 475 -18.13 27.92 19.10
N LYS A 476 -17.56 27.85 17.89
CA LYS A 476 -18.13 28.49 16.69
C LYS A 476 -19.28 27.67 16.10
N LEU A 477 -19.27 26.35 16.33
CA LEU A 477 -20.31 25.42 15.93
C LEU A 477 -20.93 24.74 17.15
N VAL A 478 -22.23 24.48 17.07
CA VAL A 478 -22.99 23.72 18.07
C VAL A 478 -23.46 22.41 17.44
N VAL A 479 -23.26 21.30 18.15
CA VAL A 479 -23.76 19.98 17.76
C VAL A 479 -25.16 19.72 18.29
N GLU A 480 -25.99 18.98 17.55
CA GLU A 480 -27.35 18.62 18.00
C GLU A 480 -27.34 17.62 19.15
N GLU A 481 -26.56 16.55 18.99
CA GLU A 481 -26.35 15.48 19.95
C GLU A 481 -24.96 14.92 19.71
N GLU A 482 -24.20 14.65 20.78
CA GLU A 482 -22.86 14.09 20.65
C GLU A 482 -22.93 12.64 20.17
N LYS A 483 -22.36 12.39 18.98
CA LYS A 483 -22.19 11.07 18.36
C LYS A 483 -20.73 10.61 18.42
N ALA A 484 -20.54 9.29 18.40
CA ALA A 484 -19.22 8.67 18.42
C ALA A 484 -18.37 8.99 17.17
N SER A 485 -19.01 9.33 16.05
CA SER A 485 -18.35 9.67 14.79
C SER A 485 -18.72 11.08 14.35
N ILE A 486 -17.72 11.87 13.95
CA ILE A 486 -17.93 13.20 13.36
C ILE A 486 -18.78 13.17 12.09
N LEU A 487 -18.82 12.04 11.38
CA LEU A 487 -19.65 11.84 10.18
C LEU A 487 -21.15 11.78 10.48
N GLU A 488 -21.50 11.37 11.70
CA GLU A 488 -22.87 11.23 12.17
C GLU A 488 -23.36 12.50 12.88
N GLN A 489 -22.46 13.45 13.12
CA GLN A 489 -22.76 14.71 13.78
C GLN A 489 -23.56 15.64 12.85
N GLN A 490 -24.41 16.44 13.48
CA GLN A 490 -25.09 17.56 12.84
C GLN A 490 -24.71 18.85 13.55
N VAL A 491 -24.41 19.89 12.78
CA VAL A 491 -23.87 21.16 13.28
C VAL A 491 -24.71 22.35 12.85
N ARG A 492 -24.62 23.43 13.63
CA ARG A 492 -25.12 24.76 13.28
C ARG A 492 -24.16 25.85 13.76
N LEU A 493 -24.28 27.05 13.22
CA LEU A 493 -23.54 28.22 13.72
C LEU A 493 -23.99 28.56 15.16
N ALA A 494 -23.03 28.89 16.02
CA ALA A 494 -23.30 29.31 17.38
C ALA A 494 -24.04 30.67 17.48
N VAL A 495 -23.85 31.55 16.48
CA VAL A 495 -24.36 32.94 16.47
C VAL A 495 -25.89 33.04 16.45
N GLU A 496 -26.63 31.96 16.16
CA GLU A 496 -28.11 31.95 16.23
C GLU A 496 -28.70 32.02 17.65
N MET A 497 -27.88 32.16 18.70
CA MET A 497 -28.34 32.42 20.09
C MET A 497 -28.12 33.87 20.57
N ALA A 498 -27.55 34.76 19.75
CA ALA A 498 -27.25 36.14 20.15
C ALA A 498 -28.43 37.11 19.92
N ASN A 499 -29.55 36.85 20.61
CA ASN A 499 -30.55 37.86 20.98
C ASN A 499 -30.98 37.49 22.41
N THR A 500 -30.22 37.81 23.46
CA THR A 500 -30.07 39.15 24.01
C THR A 500 -28.70 39.32 24.67
N LYS A 501 -28.08 40.49 24.51
CA LYS A 501 -26.80 40.86 25.14
C LYS A 501 -26.81 40.62 26.66
N GLU A 502 -27.98 40.73 27.29
CA GLU A 502 -28.19 40.49 28.73
C GLU A 502 -28.11 39.00 29.13
N GLN A 503 -28.57 38.08 28.29
CA GLN A 503 -28.48 36.64 28.59
C GLN A 503 -27.03 36.14 28.46
N ALA A 504 -26.30 36.61 27.44
CA ALA A 504 -24.88 36.29 27.28
C ALA A 504 -24.04 36.82 28.46
N ILE A 505 -24.33 38.02 28.97
CA ILE A 505 -23.67 38.56 30.16
C ILE A 505 -24.03 37.76 31.42
N ALA A 506 -25.28 37.31 31.54
CA ALA A 506 -25.72 36.48 32.67
C ALA A 506 -25.06 35.09 32.66
N ASP A 507 -24.99 34.45 31.50
CA ASP A 507 -24.39 33.13 31.31
C ASP A 507 -22.86 33.17 31.55
N VAL A 508 -22.19 34.24 31.09
CA VAL A 508 -20.76 34.47 31.38
C VAL A 508 -20.52 34.70 32.87
N LYS A 509 -21.38 35.47 33.55
CA LYS A 509 -21.29 35.69 35.00
C LYS A 509 -21.52 34.41 35.80
N GLN A 510 -22.49 33.58 35.38
CA GLN A 510 -22.77 32.30 36.02
C GLN A 510 -21.63 31.31 35.81
N TRP A 511 -21.15 31.18 34.57
CA TRP A 511 -20.00 30.33 34.24
C TRP A 511 -18.74 30.76 35.01
N ALA A 512 -18.47 32.07 35.10
CA ALA A 512 -17.35 32.61 35.86
C ALA A 512 -17.46 32.26 37.35
N ALA A 513 -18.65 32.40 37.95
CA ALA A 513 -18.89 32.05 39.35
C ALA A 513 -18.72 30.54 39.64
N GLU A 514 -19.07 29.67 38.69
CA GLU A 514 -18.96 28.22 38.84
C GLU A 514 -17.55 27.69 38.50
N SER A 515 -16.85 28.32 37.57
CA SER A 515 -15.62 27.78 36.95
C SER A 515 -14.32 28.43 37.42
N LEU A 516 -14.30 29.72 37.81
CA LEU A 516 -13.07 30.37 38.31
C LEU A 516 -12.44 29.61 39.49
N PRO A 517 -13.20 29.18 40.52
CA PRO A 517 -12.61 28.44 41.65
C PRO A 517 -12.02 27.09 41.26
N ALA A 518 -12.49 26.47 40.17
CA ALA A 518 -11.90 25.25 39.62
C ALA A 518 -10.62 25.54 38.84
N LEU A 519 -10.62 26.60 38.03
CA LEU A 519 -9.44 27.06 37.28
C LEU A 519 -8.32 27.56 38.20
N GLU A 520 -8.63 28.29 39.27
CA GLU A 520 -7.66 28.68 40.31
C GLU A 520 -7.06 27.47 41.01
N ARG A 521 -7.87 26.46 41.36
CA ARG A 521 -7.36 25.21 41.93
C ARG A 521 -6.46 24.46 40.96
N LEU A 522 -6.83 24.40 39.69
CA LEU A 522 -6.01 23.79 38.64
C LEU A 522 -4.69 24.56 38.45
N LEU A 523 -4.72 25.89 38.43
CA LEU A 523 -3.54 26.73 38.32
C LEU A 523 -2.57 26.47 39.49
N ASN A 524 -3.08 26.47 40.72
CA ASN A 524 -2.30 26.13 41.91
C ASN A 524 -1.70 24.71 41.85
N GLN A 525 -2.45 23.73 41.33
CA GLN A 525 -1.95 22.36 41.13
C GLN A 525 -0.86 22.29 40.07
N LEU A 526 -1.00 23.04 38.98
CA LEU A 526 0.01 23.12 37.92
C LEU A 526 1.29 23.80 38.42
N GLU A 527 1.18 24.86 39.23
CA GLU A 527 2.32 25.54 39.87
C GLU A 527 3.04 24.64 40.91
N ASP A 528 2.30 23.87 41.73
CA ASP A 528 2.89 22.90 42.67
C ASP A 528 3.60 21.74 41.94
N LEU A 529 3.01 21.25 40.85
CA LEU A 529 3.66 20.24 39.99
C LEU A 529 4.93 20.79 39.34
N GLU A 530 4.90 22.02 38.82
CA GLU A 530 6.06 22.71 38.26
C GLU A 530 7.21 22.81 39.29
N ALA A 531 6.88 23.19 40.53
CA ALA A 531 7.85 23.29 41.62
C ALA A 531 8.46 21.92 41.99
N ARG A 532 7.64 20.86 42.05
CA ARG A 532 8.09 19.49 42.36
C ARG A 532 8.97 18.90 41.26
N GLU A 533 8.60 19.09 40.00
CA GLU A 533 9.38 18.60 38.84
C GLU A 533 10.70 19.35 38.70
N THR A 534 10.70 20.68 38.88
CA THR A 534 11.92 21.49 38.88
C THR A 534 12.89 21.04 39.97
N SER A 535 12.35 20.73 41.17
CA SER A 535 13.13 20.17 42.27
C SER A 535 13.67 18.77 41.95
N ALA A 536 12.87 17.88 41.35
CA ALA A 536 13.29 16.53 40.97
C ALA A 536 14.39 16.55 39.90
N ILE A 537 14.25 17.37 38.85
CA ILE A 537 15.28 17.56 37.82
C ILE A 537 16.55 18.16 38.43
N GLY A 538 16.40 19.14 39.33
CA GLY A 538 17.50 19.73 40.08
C GLY A 538 18.25 18.74 40.98
N GLN A 539 17.59 17.69 41.47
CA GLN A 539 18.20 16.59 42.25
C GLN A 539 18.80 15.49 41.37
N LEU A 540 18.26 15.28 40.16
CA LEU A 540 18.73 14.30 39.19
C LEU A 540 20.02 14.74 38.50
N ASN A 541 20.16 16.02 38.14
CA ASN A 541 21.33 16.53 37.41
C ASN A 541 22.68 16.27 38.13
N PRO A 542 22.82 16.47 39.45
CA PRO A 542 24.05 16.13 40.18
C PRO A 542 24.36 14.63 40.18
N LEU A 543 23.32 13.78 40.35
CA LEU A 543 23.47 12.33 40.37
C LEU A 543 23.89 11.79 38.99
N LEU A 544 23.37 12.37 37.91
CA LEU A 544 23.77 12.05 36.55
C LEU A 544 25.22 12.45 36.27
N ALA A 545 25.66 13.62 36.73
CA ALA A 545 27.04 14.06 36.61
C ALA A 545 28.02 13.15 37.39
N GLU A 546 27.63 12.69 38.59
CA GLU A 546 28.42 11.78 39.42
C GLU A 546 28.51 10.37 38.83
N PHE A 547 27.41 9.90 38.21
CA PHE A 547 27.35 8.61 37.51
C PHE A 547 28.18 8.61 36.23
N GLN A 548 28.14 9.70 35.45
CA GLN A 548 28.99 9.91 34.27
C GLN A 548 30.48 9.91 34.62
N HIS A 549 30.84 10.43 35.80
CA HIS A 549 32.21 10.38 36.29
C HIS A 549 32.70 8.94 36.61
N HIS A 550 31.79 8.03 36.98
CA HIS A 550 32.14 6.67 37.43
C HIS A 550 32.22 5.61 36.31
N ILE A 551 31.52 5.78 35.18
CA ILE A 551 31.39 4.70 34.17
C ILE A 551 32.43 4.76 33.03
N GLY A 552 33.09 5.90 32.83
CA GLY A 552 34.08 6.07 31.76
C GLY A 552 33.49 5.97 30.34
N GLU A 553 34.26 6.40 29.33
CA GLU A 553 33.78 6.68 27.96
C GLU A 553 33.10 5.50 27.23
N SER A 554 33.30 4.25 27.67
CA SER A 554 32.86 3.04 26.99
C SER A 554 31.42 2.58 27.30
N GLY A 555 30.70 3.22 28.22
CA GLY A 555 29.28 2.92 28.53
C GLY A 555 28.25 3.88 27.92
N ASN A 556 28.68 4.86 27.12
CA ASN A 556 27.98 6.13 26.99
C ASN A 556 26.84 6.21 25.95
N GLY A 557 26.82 5.42 24.88
CA GLY A 557 25.95 5.72 23.73
C GLY A 557 24.45 5.66 24.03
N LEU A 558 23.96 4.48 24.44
CA LEU A 558 22.53 4.24 24.57
C LEU A 558 21.94 4.85 25.85
N PHE A 559 22.68 4.81 26.97
CA PHE A 559 22.22 5.35 28.24
C PHE A 559 22.13 6.88 28.21
N ASN A 560 23.14 7.57 27.67
CA ASN A 560 23.08 9.04 27.54
C ASN A 560 21.98 9.45 26.56
N THR A 561 21.81 8.73 25.45
CA THR A 561 20.71 9.01 24.51
C THR A 561 19.36 8.87 25.20
N LEU A 562 19.12 7.80 25.96
CA LEU A 562 17.84 7.59 26.66
C LEU A 562 17.60 8.61 27.79
N VAL A 563 18.65 9.02 28.50
CA VAL A 563 18.58 10.04 29.55
C VAL A 563 18.35 11.42 28.95
N ASP A 564 19.05 11.78 27.88
CA ASP A 564 18.87 13.03 27.16
C ASP A 564 17.46 13.08 26.53
N GLU A 565 17.00 11.99 25.90
CA GLU A 565 15.62 11.86 25.39
C GLU A 565 14.58 12.02 26.51
N TYR A 566 14.83 11.45 27.69
CA TYR A 566 13.94 11.60 28.85
C TYR A 566 13.92 13.06 29.34
N ILE A 567 15.09 13.70 29.49
CA ILE A 567 15.21 15.08 29.94
C ILE A 567 14.58 16.05 28.93
N GLU A 568 14.89 15.92 27.64
CA GLU A 568 14.29 16.71 26.56
C GLU A 568 12.77 16.49 26.50
N GLY A 569 12.31 15.25 26.67
CA GLY A 569 10.89 14.91 26.76
C GLY A 569 10.19 15.59 27.95
N GLN A 570 10.83 15.59 29.13
CA GLN A 570 10.33 16.29 30.31
C GLN A 570 10.35 17.81 30.14
N GLN A 571 11.40 18.39 29.54
CA GLN A 571 11.48 19.82 29.23
C GLN A 571 10.41 20.26 28.23
N ALA A 572 10.13 19.45 27.20
CA ALA A 572 9.06 19.72 26.26
C ALA A 572 7.67 19.66 26.92
N GLN A 573 7.45 18.71 27.84
CA GLN A 573 6.23 18.65 28.64
C GLN A 573 6.12 19.84 29.60
N PHE A 574 7.22 20.26 30.21
CA PHE A 574 7.31 21.44 31.06
C PHE A 574 6.91 22.72 30.31
N GLU A 575 7.46 22.95 29.11
CA GLU A 575 7.10 24.11 28.28
C GLU A 575 5.63 24.10 27.84
N ARG A 576 5.05 22.91 27.59
CA ARG A 576 3.61 22.78 27.32
C ARG A 576 2.76 23.12 28.54
N ARG A 577 3.15 22.67 29.74
CA ARG A 577 2.48 22.99 31.00
C ARG A 577 2.57 24.48 31.33
N LYS A 578 3.73 25.10 31.14
CA LYS A 578 3.93 26.55 31.32
C LYS A 578 3.04 27.38 30.40
N ARG A 579 2.89 26.97 29.13
CA ARG A 579 1.93 27.59 28.20
C ARG A 579 0.50 27.41 28.67
N LEU A 580 0.13 26.22 29.14
CA LEU A 580 -1.20 25.95 29.69
C LEU A 580 -1.47 26.82 30.94
N ALA A 581 -0.51 26.92 31.87
CA ALA A 581 -0.60 27.77 33.05
C ALA A 581 -0.72 29.25 32.68
N ALA A 582 0.02 29.74 31.68
CA ALA A 582 -0.11 31.11 31.16
C ALA A 582 -1.50 31.36 30.54
N ILE A 583 -2.05 30.39 29.81
CA ILE A 583 -3.40 30.46 29.25
C ILE A 583 -4.44 30.50 30.39
N VAL A 584 -4.37 29.57 31.35
CA VAL A 584 -5.29 29.51 32.50
C VAL A 584 -5.20 30.79 33.35
N SER A 585 -3.98 31.29 33.61
CA SER A 585 -3.75 32.56 34.32
C SER A 585 -4.35 33.75 33.57
N SER A 586 -4.24 33.79 32.23
CA SER A 586 -4.87 34.83 31.43
C SER A 586 -6.40 34.79 31.51
N PHE A 587 -7.02 33.60 31.61
CA PHE A 587 -8.46 33.42 31.81
C PHE A 587 -8.91 33.85 33.22
N VAL A 588 -8.12 33.56 34.25
CA VAL A 588 -8.40 34.03 35.62
C VAL A 588 -8.31 35.56 35.68
N GLN A 589 -7.26 36.16 35.12
CA GLN A 589 -7.07 37.62 35.08
C GLN A 589 -8.15 38.34 34.27
N THR A 590 -8.53 37.80 33.11
CA THR A 590 -9.62 38.39 32.29
C THR A 590 -11.00 38.17 32.90
N GLY A 591 -11.22 37.08 33.64
CA GLY A 591 -12.44 36.84 34.41
C GLY A 591 -12.63 37.82 35.58
N GLU A 592 -11.52 38.22 36.24
CA GLU A 592 -11.53 39.27 37.26
C GLU A 592 -11.78 40.67 36.64
N ASP A 593 -11.14 40.98 35.50
CA ASP A 593 -11.27 42.28 34.81
C ASP A 593 -12.66 42.49 34.16
N GLN A 594 -13.33 41.42 33.69
CA GLN A 594 -14.69 41.49 33.14
C GLN A 594 -15.79 41.74 34.18
N SER A 595 -15.46 41.69 35.49
CA SER A 595 -16.38 42.17 36.53
C SER A 595 -16.61 43.69 36.48
N THR A 596 -15.78 44.44 35.74
CA THR A 596 -15.81 45.92 35.72
C THR A 596 -15.78 46.60 34.34
N ARG A 597 -15.87 45.88 33.20
CA ARG A 597 -15.99 46.51 31.87
C ARG A 597 -17.11 45.90 31.01
N GLU A 598 -17.92 46.80 30.46
CA GLU A 598 -19.21 46.62 29.73
C GLU A 598 -19.22 45.63 28.57
#